data_AF-A0A8H9JUI6-F1
#
_entry.id   AF-A0A8H9JUI6-F1
#
_cell.length_a   1.000
_cell.length_b   1.000
_cell.length_c   1.000
_cell.angle_alpha   90.00
_cell.angle_beta   90.00
_cell.angle_gamma   90.00
#
_symmetry.space_group_name_H-M   'P 1'
#
loop_
_entity.id
_entity.type
_entity.pdbx_description
1 polymer ?
#
loop_
_entity_poly.entity_id
_entity_poly.type
_entity_poly.pdbx_seq_one_letter_code
_entity_poly.pdbx_strand_id
1 'polypeptide(L)'
;YNPNKVAPPELELLKISIVEDGFTQPIVCYYDTEKDEYKIVDGYHRYFVSKNILHLKEIPITIINKPLVNRMASTVRHNRARGTHSIDGMTNLIESLINLGWKDSEIASNLGMDHEEVIRLKQSTFLKDIFMHHKFSKCWKEFENNYYPKE
;
A
#
# COMPACT_ATOMS: atom_id res chain seq x y z
N TYR A 1 10.90 -18.60 12.54
CA TYR A 1 12.36 -18.39 12.49
C TYR A 1 12.96 -19.51 11.65
N ASN A 2 13.56 -19.19 10.50
CA ASN A 2 14.12 -20.19 9.57
C ASN A 2 15.64 -19.93 9.43
N PRO A 3 16.50 -20.81 9.97
CA PRO A 3 17.94 -20.58 10.13
C PRO A 3 18.77 -20.71 8.83
N ASN A 4 18.18 -21.04 7.68
CA ASN A 4 18.91 -21.22 6.42
C ASN A 4 18.58 -20.18 5.34
N LYS A 5 17.94 -19.06 5.70
CA LYS A 5 17.59 -18.03 4.71
C LYS A 5 18.80 -17.11 4.49
N VAL A 6 19.71 -17.55 3.61
CA VAL A 6 20.71 -16.67 2.99
C VAL A 6 20.00 -15.41 2.52
N ALA A 7 20.54 -14.24 2.86
CA ALA A 7 19.96 -12.98 2.42
C ALA A 7 19.89 -12.99 0.88
N PRO A 8 18.76 -12.57 0.28
CA PRO A 8 18.66 -12.40 -1.16
C PRO A 8 19.86 -11.59 -1.70
N PRO A 9 20.41 -11.91 -2.89
CA PRO A 9 21.51 -11.16 -3.50
C PRO A 9 21.28 -9.65 -3.52
N GLU A 10 20.03 -9.21 -3.63
CA GLU A 10 19.62 -7.81 -3.60
C GLU A 10 19.89 -7.14 -2.24
N LEU A 11 19.73 -7.86 -1.13
CA LEU A 11 20.04 -7.34 0.21
C LEU A 11 21.56 -7.22 0.43
N GLU A 12 22.35 -8.15 -0.11
CA GLU A 12 23.82 -8.07 -0.05
C GLU A 12 24.35 -6.90 -0.88
N LEU A 13 23.83 -6.71 -2.09
CA LEU A 13 24.17 -5.54 -2.91
C LEU A 13 23.77 -4.23 -2.23
N LEU A 14 22.60 -4.18 -1.59
CA LEU A 14 22.16 -3.00 -0.84
C LEU A 14 23.09 -2.72 0.36
N LYS A 15 23.56 -3.76 1.06
CA LYS A 15 24.54 -3.62 2.13
C LYS A 15 25.83 -3.00 1.63
N ILE A 16 26.37 -3.52 0.52
CA ILE A 16 27.59 -2.99 -0.10
C ILE A 16 27.40 -1.52 -0.47
N SER A 17 26.30 -1.18 -1.14
CA SER A 17 26.02 0.22 -1.50
C SER A 17 25.93 1.14 -0.29
N ILE A 18 25.29 0.73 0.81
CA ILE A 18 25.24 1.55 2.04
C ILE A 18 26.63 1.74 2.66
N VAL A 19 27.51 0.73 2.57
CA VAL A 19 28.87 0.81 3.12
C VAL A 19 29.78 1.69 2.27
N GLU A 20 29.72 1.56 0.94
CA GLU A 20 30.59 2.27 0.00
C GLU A 20 30.10 3.71 -0.27
N ASP A 21 28.80 3.88 -0.52
CA ASP A 21 28.22 5.15 -0.97
C ASP A 21 27.44 5.89 0.14
N GLY A 22 27.19 5.22 1.26
CA GLY A 22 26.29 5.73 2.30
C GLY A 22 24.82 5.71 1.88
N PHE A 23 24.01 6.52 2.56
CA PHE A 23 22.60 6.65 2.23
C PHE A 23 22.40 7.66 1.09
N THR A 24 22.31 7.14 -0.13
CA THR A 24 21.97 7.94 -1.32
C THR A 24 20.51 8.43 -1.30
N GLN A 25 19.63 7.76 -0.55
CA GLN A 25 18.25 8.15 -0.33
C GLN A 25 17.84 7.88 1.12
N PRO A 26 17.24 8.86 1.82
CA PRO A 26 16.77 8.66 3.19
C PRO A 26 15.58 7.71 3.26
N ILE A 27 15.32 7.19 4.47
CA ILE A 27 14.13 6.38 4.76
C ILE A 27 12.94 7.29 4.97
N VAL A 28 11.82 7.00 4.34
CA VAL A 28 10.62 7.85 4.43
C VAL A 28 9.75 7.35 5.56
N CYS A 29 9.45 8.22 6.51
CA CYS A 29 8.70 7.90 7.72
C CYS A 29 7.55 8.89 7.98
N TYR A 30 6.59 8.44 8.77
CA TYR A 30 5.65 9.30 9.48
C TYR A 30 5.97 9.31 10.97
N TYR A 31 5.81 10.46 11.60
CA TYR A 31 5.86 10.54 13.06
C TYR A 31 4.45 10.31 13.62
N ASP A 32 4.33 9.33 14.50
CA ASP A 32 3.16 9.02 15.30
C ASP A 32 3.32 9.72 16.66
N THR A 33 2.63 10.85 16.82
CA THR A 33 2.71 11.68 18.03
C THR A 33 2.08 11.03 19.25
N GLU A 34 1.15 10.08 19.07
CA GLU A 34 0.49 9.41 20.20
C GLU A 34 1.40 8.36 20.84
N LYS A 35 2.20 7.67 20.02
CA LYS A 35 3.10 6.60 20.45
C LYS A 35 4.55 7.03 20.56
N ASP A 36 4.87 8.26 20.15
CA ASP A 36 6.24 8.77 20.04
C ASP A 36 7.14 7.87 19.18
N GLU A 37 6.63 7.42 18.04
CA GLU A 37 7.29 6.44 17.17
C GLU A 37 7.32 6.89 15.71
N TYR A 38 8.37 6.47 14.99
CA TYR A 38 8.46 6.64 13.54
C TYR A 38 7.96 5.39 12.82
N LYS A 39 6.92 5.55 12.01
CA LYS A 39 6.39 4.49 11.14
C LYS A 39 7.01 4.60 9.75
N ILE A 40 7.69 3.54 9.34
CA ILE A 40 8.34 3.46 8.01
C ILE A 40 7.26 3.32 6.94
N VAL A 41 7.36 4.17 5.93
CA VAL A 41 6.52 4.17 4.73
C VAL A 41 7.22 3.45 3.61
N ASP A 42 8.50 3.79 3.46
CA ASP A 42 9.32 3.37 2.35
C ASP A 42 10.80 3.34 2.78
N GLY A 43 11.57 2.43 2.20
CA GLY A 43 12.95 2.15 2.59
C GLY A 43 13.07 1.06 3.66
N TYR A 44 12.09 0.16 3.78
CA TYR A 44 12.14 -0.95 4.76
C TYR A 44 13.41 -1.81 4.63
N HIS A 45 13.83 -2.16 3.41
CA HIS A 45 15.05 -2.94 3.21
C HIS A 45 16.30 -2.18 3.67
N ARG A 46 16.37 -0.86 3.44
CA ARG A 46 17.46 0.00 3.94
C ARG A 46 17.48 0.02 5.47
N TYR A 47 16.32 0.17 6.10
CA TYR A 47 16.19 0.09 7.56
C TYR A 47 16.65 -1.27 8.08
N PHE A 48 16.19 -2.36 7.46
CA PHE A 48 16.50 -3.72 7.87
C PHE A 48 18.00 -3.99 7.81
N VAL A 49 18.67 -3.66 6.70
CA VAL A 49 20.12 -3.83 6.53
C VAL A 49 20.87 -2.99 7.56
N SER A 50 20.47 -1.73 7.73
CA SER A 50 21.16 -0.79 8.62
C SER A 50 21.08 -1.20 10.09
N LYS A 51 19.91 -1.70 10.53
CA LYS A 51 19.68 -2.09 11.93
C LYS A 51 20.20 -3.49 12.25
N ASN A 52 19.90 -4.47 11.39
CA ASN A 52 20.12 -5.88 11.71
C ASN A 52 21.45 -6.43 11.17
N ILE A 53 22.04 -5.80 10.17
CA ILE A 53 23.29 -6.27 9.54
C ILE A 53 24.45 -5.32 9.86
N LEU A 54 24.27 -4.02 9.63
CA LEU A 54 25.33 -3.02 9.83
C LEU A 54 25.37 -2.44 11.26
N HIS A 55 24.31 -2.63 12.04
CA HIS A 55 24.17 -2.10 13.41
C HIS A 55 24.52 -0.61 13.54
N LEU A 56 24.06 0.20 12.57
CA LEU A 56 24.29 1.64 12.57
C LEU A 56 23.58 2.32 13.75
N LYS A 57 24.24 3.31 14.36
CA LYS A 57 23.67 4.08 15.48
C LYS A 57 22.56 5.04 15.02
N GLU A 58 22.75 5.65 13.85
CA GLU A 58 21.87 6.68 13.31
C GLU A 58 21.58 6.37 11.84
N ILE A 59 20.36 6.66 11.42
CA ILE A 59 19.86 6.40 10.07
C ILE A 59 19.16 7.67 9.56
N PRO A 60 19.49 8.16 8.36
CA PRO A 60 18.84 9.35 7.83
C PRO A 60 17.38 9.03 7.45
N ILE A 61 16.47 9.84 7.99
CA ILE A 61 15.04 9.74 7.73
C ILE A 61 14.49 11.06 7.18
N THR A 62 13.46 10.96 6.34
CA THR A 62 12.63 12.07 5.89
C THR A 62 11.23 11.88 6.43
N ILE A 63 10.70 12.91 7.09
CA ILE A 63 9.37 12.88 7.69
C ILE A 63 8.37 13.55 6.75
N ILE A 64 7.31 12.83 6.38
CA ILE A 64 6.20 13.44 5.66
C ILE A 64 5.22 14.02 6.69
N ASN A 65 5.26 15.35 6.87
CA ASN A 65 4.34 16.04 7.78
C ASN A 65 3.02 16.40 7.08
N LYS A 66 2.06 15.47 7.06
CA LYS A 66 0.72 15.66 6.48
C LYS A 66 -0.38 15.02 7.34
N PRO A 67 -1.66 15.41 7.19
CA PRO A 67 -2.79 14.71 7.83
C PRO A 67 -2.88 13.23 7.41
N LEU A 68 -3.41 12.37 8.28
CA LEU A 68 -3.41 10.89 8.12
C LEU A 68 -3.86 10.40 6.73
N VAL A 69 -4.89 11.02 6.16
CA VAL A 69 -5.43 10.67 4.84
C VAL A 69 -4.41 10.92 3.73
N ASN A 70 -3.74 12.07 3.79
CA ASN A 70 -2.72 12.47 2.83
C ASN A 70 -1.43 11.67 3.00
N ARG A 71 -1.23 11.06 4.17
CA ARG A 71 -0.14 10.11 4.44
C ARG A 71 -0.35 8.83 3.62
N MET A 72 -1.54 8.22 3.71
CA MET A 72 -1.82 6.98 2.98
C MET A 72 -1.74 7.15 1.45
N ALA A 73 -2.29 8.27 0.94
CA ALA A 73 -2.17 8.61 -0.48
C ALA A 73 -0.70 8.82 -0.93
N SER A 74 0.16 9.35 -0.05
CA SER A 74 1.58 9.52 -0.37
C SER A 74 2.34 8.19 -0.37
N THR A 75 1.98 7.24 0.48
CA THR A 75 2.52 5.87 0.46
C THR A 75 2.21 5.18 -0.86
N VAL A 76 0.95 5.26 -1.31
CA VAL A 76 0.55 4.63 -2.58
C VAL A 76 1.22 5.31 -3.77
N ARG A 77 1.30 6.65 -3.82
CA ARG A 77 2.05 7.33 -4.88
C ARG A 77 3.53 6.90 -4.95
N HIS A 78 4.21 6.77 -3.82
CA HIS A 78 5.62 6.34 -3.80
C HIS A 78 5.78 4.90 -4.29
N ASN A 79 4.90 4.00 -3.86
CA ASN A 79 4.90 2.61 -4.32
C ASN A 79 4.53 2.51 -5.82
N ARG A 80 3.68 3.42 -6.31
CA ARG A 80 3.22 3.51 -7.71
C ARG A 80 4.32 3.93 -8.64
N ALA A 81 4.96 5.05 -8.30
CA ALA A 81 6.07 5.58 -9.08
C ALA A 81 7.24 4.58 -9.18
N ARG A 82 7.34 3.62 -8.24
CA ARG A 82 8.38 2.58 -8.21
C ARG A 82 7.94 1.24 -8.81
N GLY A 83 6.69 1.11 -9.28
CA GLY A 83 6.19 -0.09 -9.96
C GLY A 83 5.87 -1.28 -9.04
N THR A 84 5.94 -1.13 -7.71
CA THR A 84 5.66 -2.20 -6.75
C THR A 84 4.26 -2.02 -6.17
N HIS A 85 3.25 -2.58 -6.84
CA HIS A 85 1.87 -2.44 -6.41
C HIS A 85 1.18 -3.78 -6.16
N SER A 86 0.85 -4.04 -4.89
CA SER A 86 -0.15 -5.04 -4.55
C SER A 86 -1.55 -4.43 -4.73
N ILE A 87 -2.40 -5.12 -5.50
CA ILE A 87 -3.76 -4.69 -5.80
C ILE A 87 -4.59 -4.55 -4.51
N ASP A 88 -4.38 -5.46 -3.55
CA ASP A 88 -5.13 -5.49 -2.29
C ASP A 88 -4.92 -4.25 -1.41
N GLY A 89 -3.70 -3.68 -1.40
CA GLY A 89 -3.41 -2.47 -0.61
C GLY A 89 -4.06 -1.22 -1.19
N MET A 90 -4.24 -1.16 -2.50
CA MET A 90 -4.92 -0.04 -3.17
C MET A 90 -6.43 -0.08 -2.95
N THR A 91 -7.03 -1.26 -2.96
CA THR A 91 -8.45 -1.49 -2.70
C THR A 91 -8.85 -0.95 -1.32
N ASN A 92 -8.15 -1.37 -0.26
CA ASN A 92 -8.44 -0.92 1.11
C ASN A 92 -8.20 0.59 1.29
N LEU A 93 -7.25 1.17 0.55
CA LEU A 93 -7.03 2.62 0.56
C LEU A 93 -8.20 3.36 -0.08
N ILE A 94 -8.65 2.93 -1.25
CA ILE A 94 -9.76 3.57 -1.97
C ILE A 94 -11.03 3.52 -1.12
N GLU A 95 -11.30 2.39 -0.47
CA GLU A 95 -12.40 2.25 0.49
C GLU A 95 -12.30 3.28 1.62
N SER A 96 -11.12 3.40 2.23
CA SER A 96 -10.88 4.38 3.29
C SER A 96 -11.10 5.83 2.80
N LEU A 97 -10.66 6.15 1.57
CA LEU A 97 -10.83 7.48 0.98
C LEU A 97 -12.30 7.81 0.66
N ILE A 98 -13.06 6.84 0.16
CA ILE A 98 -14.51 6.99 -0.09
C ILE A 98 -15.26 7.21 1.24
N ASN A 99 -14.92 6.44 2.29
CA ASN A 99 -15.52 6.61 3.63
C ASN A 99 -15.23 7.99 4.24
N LEU A 100 -14.12 8.61 3.84
CA LEU A 100 -13.76 9.98 4.21
C LEU A 100 -14.43 11.06 3.34
N GLY A 101 -15.26 10.67 2.38
CA GLY A 101 -16.04 11.56 1.54
C GLY A 101 -15.30 12.10 0.30
N TRP A 102 -14.18 11.50 -0.09
CA TRP A 102 -13.44 11.94 -1.29
C TRP A 102 -14.18 11.55 -2.56
N LYS A 103 -14.17 12.45 -3.56
CA LYS A 103 -14.75 12.16 -4.87
C LYS A 103 -13.81 11.29 -5.70
N ASP A 104 -14.39 10.46 -6.58
CA ASP A 104 -13.62 9.58 -7.48
C ASP A 104 -12.57 10.37 -8.32
N SER A 105 -12.85 11.63 -8.68
CA SER A 105 -11.90 12.52 -9.36
C SER A 105 -10.74 13.00 -8.50
N GLU A 106 -10.98 13.25 -7.22
CA GLU A 106 -9.94 13.64 -6.26
C GLU A 106 -9.02 12.44 -5.97
N ILE A 107 -9.58 11.24 -5.90
CA ILE A 107 -8.83 9.99 -5.74
C ILE A 107 -7.94 9.74 -6.96
N ALA A 108 -8.50 9.86 -8.17
CA ALA A 108 -7.75 9.68 -9.42
C ALA A 108 -6.55 10.66 -9.52
N SER A 109 -6.80 11.95 -9.30
CA SER A 109 -5.77 12.98 -9.36
C SER A 109 -4.69 12.80 -8.27
N ASN A 110 -5.10 12.53 -7.03
CA ASN A 110 -4.16 12.44 -5.90
C ASN A 110 -3.38 11.13 -5.85
N LEU A 111 -3.87 10.05 -6.46
CA LEU A 111 -3.16 8.77 -6.56
C LEU A 111 -2.45 8.60 -7.90
N GLY A 112 -2.63 9.50 -8.87
CA GLY A 112 -2.08 9.35 -10.23
C GLY A 112 -2.68 8.14 -10.94
N MET A 113 -3.98 7.92 -10.73
CA MET A 113 -4.77 6.82 -11.25
C MET A 113 -5.68 7.30 -12.37
N ASP A 114 -5.95 6.42 -13.33
CA ASP A 114 -7.00 6.69 -14.30
C ASP A 114 -8.39 6.49 -13.67
N HIS A 115 -9.38 7.22 -14.16
CA HIS A 115 -10.75 7.13 -13.65
C HIS A 115 -11.32 5.71 -13.76
N GLU A 116 -11.05 5.01 -14.87
CA GLU A 116 -11.50 3.63 -15.07
C GLU A 116 -10.85 2.67 -14.05
N GLU A 117 -9.60 2.92 -13.68
CA GLU A 117 -8.89 2.14 -12.69
C GLU A 117 -9.52 2.26 -11.30
N VAL A 118 -9.91 3.48 -10.90
CA VAL A 118 -10.62 3.75 -9.64
C VAL A 118 -11.97 3.03 -9.63
N ILE A 119 -12.73 3.11 -10.72
CA ILE A 119 -14.05 2.45 -10.85
C ILE A 119 -13.91 0.92 -10.75
N ARG A 120 -12.91 0.34 -11.43
CA ARG A 120 -12.67 -1.11 -11.41
C ARG A 120 -12.34 -1.63 -10.00
N LEU A 121 -11.51 -0.89 -9.26
CA LEU A 121 -11.16 -1.25 -7.88
C LEU A 121 -12.36 -1.08 -6.93
N LYS A 122 -13.16 -0.02 -7.12
CA LYS A 122 -14.41 0.20 -6.37
C LYS A 122 -15.41 -0.95 -6.59
N GLN A 123 -15.58 -1.40 -7.83
CA GLN A 123 -16.42 -2.56 -8.15
C GLN A 123 -15.88 -3.86 -7.51
N SER A 124 -14.56 -4.09 -7.55
CA SER A 124 -13.95 -5.26 -6.93
C SER A 124 -14.14 -5.30 -5.40
N THR A 125 -14.14 -4.13 -4.75
CA THR A 125 -14.37 -4.01 -3.30
C THR A 125 -15.84 -4.29 -2.97
N PHE A 126 -16.77 -3.59 -3.63
CA PHE A 126 -18.20 -3.73 -3.38
C PHE A 126 -18.73 -5.13 -3.69
N LEU A 127 -18.22 -5.78 -4.74
CA LEU A 127 -18.60 -7.15 -5.04
C LEU A 127 -18.26 -8.08 -3.87
N LYS A 128 -17.10 -7.94 -3.22
CA LYS A 128 -16.75 -8.79 -2.06
C LYS A 128 -17.75 -8.64 -0.91
N ASP A 129 -18.13 -7.41 -0.55
CA ASP A 129 -19.09 -7.15 0.53
C ASP A 129 -20.50 -7.65 0.19
N ILE A 130 -20.94 -7.44 -1.06
CA ILE A 130 -22.23 -7.92 -1.57
C ILE A 130 -22.27 -9.46 -1.58
N PHE A 131 -21.16 -10.11 -1.96
CA PHE A 131 -21.07 -11.58 -2.01
C PHE A 131 -20.82 -12.23 -0.64
N MET A 132 -20.29 -11.51 0.36
CA MET A 132 -20.02 -12.06 1.69
C MET A 132 -21.29 -12.51 2.41
N HIS A 133 -22.41 -11.84 2.14
CA HIS A 133 -23.73 -12.17 2.71
C HIS A 133 -24.65 -12.90 1.74
N HIS A 134 -24.19 -13.20 0.52
CA HIS A 134 -25.02 -13.84 -0.49
C HIS A 134 -24.89 -15.37 -0.44
N LYS A 135 -26.00 -16.08 -0.20
CA LYS A 135 -26.07 -17.53 -0.38
C LYS A 135 -26.08 -17.83 -1.87
N PHE A 136 -24.93 -18.25 -2.40
CA PHE A 136 -24.82 -18.73 -3.78
C PHE A 136 -25.78 -19.90 -4.01
N SER A 137 -26.61 -19.79 -5.05
CA SER A 137 -27.38 -20.91 -5.58
C SER A 137 -26.44 -21.92 -6.22
N LYS A 138 -26.66 -23.22 -6.00
CA LYS A 138 -25.81 -24.31 -6.53
C LYS A 138 -26.07 -24.64 -8.02
N CYS A 139 -26.69 -23.74 -8.79
CA CYS A 139 -27.05 -24.04 -10.17
C CYS A 139 -26.66 -22.92 -11.13
N TRP A 140 -26.33 -23.32 -12.36
CA TRP A 140 -26.11 -22.48 -13.54
C TRP A 140 -27.40 -21.73 -13.91
N LYS A 141 -27.77 -20.72 -13.12
CA LYS A 141 -28.89 -19.81 -13.40
C LYS A 141 -28.43 -18.39 -13.16
N GLU A 142 -28.51 -17.59 -14.22
CA GLU A 142 -28.06 -16.20 -14.25
C GLU A 142 -28.77 -15.35 -13.20
N PHE A 143 -27.97 -14.46 -12.58
CA PHE A 143 -28.36 -13.56 -11.50
C PHE A 143 -29.60 -12.71 -11.83
N GLU A 144 -29.77 -12.33 -13.10
CA GLU A 144 -30.87 -11.47 -13.55
C GLU A 144 -32.26 -12.09 -13.33
N ASN A 145 -32.41 -13.41 -13.53
CA ASN A 145 -33.72 -14.06 -13.48
C ASN A 145 -34.34 -14.15 -12.07
N ASN A 146 -33.55 -13.97 -11.01
CA ASN A 146 -34.05 -14.06 -9.63
C ASN A 146 -34.43 -12.70 -9.03
N TYR A 147 -33.91 -11.59 -9.57
CA TYR A 147 -33.99 -10.28 -8.93
C TYR A 147 -34.65 -9.20 -9.79
N TYR A 148 -34.81 -9.42 -11.10
CA TYR A 148 -35.59 -8.55 -11.96
C TYR A 148 -36.68 -9.39 -12.64
N PRO A 149 -37.96 -9.27 -12.24
CA PRO A 149 -39.04 -9.81 -13.05
C PRO A 149 -38.99 -9.10 -14.40
N LYS A 150 -38.92 -9.88 -15.49
CA LYS A 150 -39.12 -9.36 -16.83
C LYS A 150 -40.56 -8.82 -16.89
N GLU A 151 -40.70 -7.52 -17.13
CA GLU A 151 -41.98 -6.93 -17.53
C GLU A 151 -42.51 -7.59 -18.81
#